data_AF-A0A7K2ZEY8-F1
#
_entry.id   AF-A0A7K2ZEY8-F1
#
_cell.length_a   1.000
_cell.length_b   1.000
_cell.length_c   1.000
_cell.angle_alpha   90.00
_cell.angle_beta   90.00
_cell.angle_gamma   90.00
#
_symmetry.space_group_name_H-M   'P 1'
#
loop_
_entity.id
_entity.type
_entity.pdbx_description
1 polymer ?
#
loop_
_entity_poly.entity_id
_entity_poly.type
_entity_poly.pdbx_seq_one_letter_code
_entity_poly.pdbx_strand_id
1 'polypeptide(L)'
;MSSDDAPTGGRRPGTTFLSRRRARREQLARLRDNESTLLDRLYGTEFEGYAFPEPHDVDEPTAVACMRFALRHGRELFLAGAETRAIESAIVAVTARWGMDHMTVDVTSRTIQAQYAPPGARPLTMMMETSSEDSRDLRQLDDLSALTHRVLDEGLRPLAAERELTRIISLKGYWPWWTKVLGGALLAAMLCVLASGTPEAAAVSTVVFLVGNRFGWALSTNGLPSFYVTGLQTAAVIGLTMLLADAQVLTGGEAASVAAANMVLLLPILSVVSLAEDAISGFRAMAAGRLISVGMFLASMVGGIYLVGFLLRDADVDARNTAFRALPLALSLVTSAVGALGNAIFMGGPPRTGGQVASLARLGPAALAFLPDPRQVPEEDPRQQHVGQLIVTIGGAPAVPHARDWILALPGLSHCFANAWERFPPEGYAAQVLAHCDLASTVLTVSDRKHLRALRHLPNVSALSLRLDLPDAEIGAALEGTRLERLFLRKTTRLTGLAFLSAAANSLSALTICLSPAIRDLTPLAGLHKLGLLLLEAERTRPADLAPLADIPALSRLRLSQLGVERLSEIAANPRVTSLTV
;
A
#
# COMPACT_ATOMS: atom_id res chain seq x y z
N MET A 1 -16.04 3.62 75.92
CA MET A 1 -15.21 4.70 75.35
C MET A 1 -14.01 4.06 74.66
N SER A 2 -13.84 4.41 73.38
CA SER A 2 -12.77 4.16 72.40
C SER A 2 -11.44 3.51 72.83
N SER A 3 -10.93 2.57 72.01
CA SER A 3 -9.69 2.76 71.21
C SER A 3 -9.42 1.58 70.26
N ASP A 4 -9.37 1.88 68.96
CA ASP A 4 -8.82 1.07 67.86
C ASP A 4 -7.32 0.76 68.06
N ASP A 5 -6.88 -0.42 67.63
CA ASP A 5 -5.54 -0.59 67.03
C ASP A 5 -5.48 -1.85 66.14
N ALA A 6 -5.14 -1.62 64.86
CA ALA A 6 -4.97 -2.64 63.82
C ALA A 6 -3.48 -3.02 63.67
N PRO A 7 -3.12 -4.29 63.37
CA PRO A 7 -1.72 -4.64 63.12
C PRO A 7 -1.37 -4.49 61.63
N THR A 8 -0.32 -3.73 61.36
CA THR A 8 0.29 -3.50 60.06
C THR A 8 1.17 -4.68 59.64
N GLY A 9 0.68 -5.49 58.67
CA GLY A 9 1.45 -6.57 58.06
C GLY A 9 2.42 -6.06 56.99
N GLY A 10 3.71 -5.96 57.33
CA GLY A 10 4.79 -5.62 56.40
C GLY A 10 4.99 -6.69 55.31
N ARG A 11 4.69 -6.34 54.05
CA ARG A 11 5.03 -7.14 52.86
C ARG A 11 6.55 -7.12 52.63
N ARG A 12 7.21 -8.27 52.80
CA ARG A 12 8.63 -8.48 52.43
C ARG A 12 8.79 -8.46 50.89
N PRO A 13 9.74 -7.70 50.30
CA PRO A 13 9.88 -7.55 48.84
C PRO A 13 10.44 -8.77 48.06
N GLY A 14 10.79 -9.87 48.74
CA GLY A 14 11.49 -11.01 48.12
C GLY A 14 10.58 -12.08 47.47
N THR A 15 9.30 -12.14 47.84
CA THR A 15 8.38 -13.22 47.42
C THR A 15 7.85 -13.02 46.00
N THR A 16 7.73 -11.77 45.54
CA THR A 16 7.33 -11.42 44.16
C THR A 16 8.42 -11.72 43.13
N PHE A 17 9.70 -11.63 43.50
CA PHE A 17 10.80 -11.92 42.58
C PHE A 17 11.00 -13.43 42.39
N LEU A 18 10.92 -14.22 43.47
CA LEU A 18 11.01 -15.68 43.40
C LEU A 18 9.78 -16.29 42.73
N SER A 19 8.57 -15.77 42.96
CA SER A 19 7.36 -16.20 42.25
C SER A 19 7.41 -15.86 40.76
N ARG A 20 7.90 -14.67 40.37
CA ARG A 20 8.13 -14.34 38.95
C ARG A 20 9.20 -15.23 38.31
N ARG A 21 10.27 -15.57 39.03
CA ARG A 21 11.30 -16.51 38.53
C ARG A 21 10.78 -17.92 38.41
N ARG A 22 9.91 -18.37 39.33
CA ARG A 22 9.28 -19.69 39.30
C ARG A 22 8.25 -19.76 38.18
N ALA A 23 7.39 -18.75 38.04
CA ALA A 23 6.45 -18.60 36.94
C ALA A 23 7.17 -18.53 35.59
N ARG A 24 8.29 -17.79 35.49
CA ARG A 24 9.10 -17.74 34.27
C ARG A 24 9.82 -19.05 33.99
N ARG A 25 10.27 -19.79 35.03
CA ARG A 25 10.86 -21.13 34.88
C ARG A 25 9.83 -22.19 34.51
N GLU A 26 8.62 -22.11 35.05
CA GLU A 26 7.49 -22.97 34.69
C GLU A 26 6.99 -22.63 33.29
N GLN A 27 6.98 -21.36 32.91
CA GLN A 27 6.69 -20.92 31.53
C GLN A 27 7.77 -21.37 30.55
N LEU A 28 9.06 -21.28 30.93
CA LEU A 28 10.17 -21.80 30.12
C LEU A 28 10.22 -23.33 30.10
N ALA A 29 9.78 -24.02 31.15
CA ALA A 29 9.66 -25.48 31.18
C ALA A 29 8.48 -25.93 30.32
N ARG A 30 7.34 -25.22 30.36
CA ARG A 30 6.22 -25.41 29.43
C ARG A 30 6.65 -25.19 27.98
N LEU A 31 7.38 -24.12 27.67
CA LEU A 31 7.95 -23.88 26.33
C LEU A 31 8.94 -24.96 25.87
N ARG A 32 9.49 -25.77 26.79
CA ARG A 32 10.44 -26.85 26.47
C ARG A 32 9.77 -28.22 26.34
N ASP A 33 8.60 -28.41 26.96
CA ASP A 33 7.76 -29.62 26.80
C ASP A 33 6.66 -29.45 25.72
N ASN A 34 6.31 -28.21 25.35
CA ASN A 34 5.26 -27.86 24.38
C ASN A 34 5.72 -27.90 22.90
N GLU A 35 6.86 -28.48 22.53
CA GLU A 35 7.08 -28.81 21.11
C GLU A 35 6.24 -30.02 20.63
N SER A 36 5.38 -30.57 21.50
CA SER A 36 4.64 -31.81 21.25
C SER A 36 3.38 -31.65 20.41
N THR A 37 2.78 -30.46 20.34
CA THR A 37 1.63 -30.21 19.44
C THR A 37 2.00 -29.26 18.32
N LEU A 38 1.51 -29.55 17.12
CA LEU A 38 1.76 -28.76 15.92
C LEU A 38 1.39 -27.27 16.08
N LEU A 39 0.34 -26.98 16.86
CA LEU A 39 -0.15 -25.63 17.11
C LEU A 39 0.75 -24.82 18.06
N ASP A 40 1.49 -25.46 18.96
CA ASP A 40 2.43 -24.76 19.84
C ASP A 40 3.54 -24.05 19.04
N ARG A 41 3.87 -24.54 17.82
CA ARG A 41 4.81 -23.88 16.91
C ARG A 41 4.31 -22.53 16.38
N LEU A 42 3.00 -22.28 16.46
CA LEU A 42 2.40 -21.01 16.07
C LEU A 42 2.46 -19.95 17.18
N TYR A 43 2.93 -20.30 18.38
CA TYR A 43 3.05 -19.36 19.48
C TYR A 43 4.04 -18.22 19.17
N GLY A 44 3.62 -16.97 19.42
CA GLY A 44 4.40 -15.77 19.10
C GLY A 44 4.58 -15.53 17.60
N THR A 45 3.72 -16.12 16.76
CA THR A 45 3.66 -15.86 15.31
C THR A 45 2.40 -15.05 14.99
N GLU A 46 2.28 -14.58 13.75
CA GLU A 46 1.07 -13.89 13.27
C GLU A 46 -0.18 -14.79 13.30
N PHE A 47 -0.01 -16.11 13.41
CA PHE A 47 -1.11 -17.08 13.38
C PHE A 47 -1.61 -17.53 14.77
N GLU A 48 -1.05 -17.02 15.87
CA GLU A 48 -1.43 -17.43 17.24
C GLU A 48 -2.91 -17.18 17.56
N GLY A 49 -3.51 -16.15 16.95
CA GLY A 49 -4.91 -15.76 17.18
C GLY A 49 -5.96 -16.55 16.40
N TYR A 50 -5.56 -17.48 15.53
CA TYR A 50 -6.50 -18.23 14.69
C TYR A 50 -7.16 -19.40 15.42
N ALA A 51 -8.45 -19.60 15.13
CA ALA A 51 -9.17 -20.78 15.55
C ALA A 51 -8.99 -21.90 14.52
N PHE A 52 -8.34 -22.99 14.93
CA PHE A 52 -8.14 -24.17 14.09
C PHE A 52 -9.22 -25.23 14.35
N PRO A 53 -9.64 -25.99 13.32
CA PRO A 53 -10.59 -27.08 13.48
C PRO A 53 -10.01 -28.20 14.36
N GLU A 54 -10.88 -29.06 14.90
CA GLU A 54 -10.43 -30.25 15.62
C GLU A 54 -9.61 -31.15 14.67
N PRO A 55 -8.46 -31.67 15.13
CA PRO A 55 -7.65 -32.59 14.35
C PRO A 55 -8.44 -33.82 13.89
N HIS A 56 -8.19 -34.24 12.66
CA HIS A 56 -8.72 -35.49 12.14
C HIS A 56 -7.74 -36.14 11.17
N ASP A 57 -7.76 -37.47 11.12
CA ASP A 57 -6.96 -38.20 10.14
C ASP A 57 -7.43 -37.88 8.72
N VAL A 58 -6.48 -37.53 7.87
CA VAL A 58 -6.72 -37.19 6.48
C VAL A 58 -6.40 -38.40 5.61
N ASP A 59 -7.25 -38.69 4.62
CA ASP A 59 -6.98 -39.77 3.65
C ASP A 59 -5.68 -39.51 2.88
N GLU A 60 -4.96 -40.57 2.52
CA GLU A 60 -3.64 -40.45 1.91
C GLU A 60 -3.61 -39.55 0.65
N PRO A 61 -4.55 -39.63 -0.32
CA PRO A 61 -4.60 -38.71 -1.46
C PRO A 61 -4.71 -37.23 -1.05
N THR A 62 -5.57 -36.92 -0.07
CA THR A 62 -5.73 -35.55 0.44
C THR A 62 -4.49 -35.11 1.22
N ALA A 63 -3.89 -35.98 2.04
CA ALA A 63 -2.64 -35.70 2.75
C ALA A 63 -1.51 -35.35 1.78
N VAL A 64 -1.36 -36.10 0.69
CA VAL A 64 -0.39 -35.81 -0.38
C VAL A 64 -0.67 -34.46 -1.04
N ALA A 65 -1.94 -34.11 -1.29
CA ALA A 65 -2.32 -32.82 -1.86
C ALA A 65 -1.99 -31.65 -0.91
N CYS A 66 -2.31 -31.80 0.38
CA CYS A 66 -1.98 -30.83 1.42
C CYS A 66 -0.47 -30.62 1.56
N MET A 67 0.30 -31.71 1.68
CA MET A 67 1.76 -31.67 1.77
C MET A 67 2.40 -31.04 0.53
N ARG A 68 1.90 -31.37 -0.66
CA ARG A 68 2.39 -30.79 -1.92
C ARG A 68 2.19 -29.27 -1.94
N PHE A 69 1.00 -28.81 -1.57
CA PHE A 69 0.73 -27.38 -1.45
C PHE A 69 1.65 -26.73 -0.43
N ALA A 70 1.72 -27.28 0.78
CA ALA A 70 2.44 -26.66 1.87
C ALA A 70 3.94 -26.55 1.55
N LEU A 71 4.55 -27.59 0.96
CA LEU A 71 5.93 -27.54 0.48
C LEU A 71 6.13 -26.55 -0.67
N ARG A 72 5.22 -26.51 -1.64
CA ARG A 72 5.32 -25.58 -2.78
C ARG A 72 5.14 -24.13 -2.34
N HIS A 73 4.20 -23.87 -1.44
CA HIS A 73 3.96 -22.57 -0.83
C HIS A 73 5.18 -22.12 -0.02
N GLY A 74 5.71 -23.00 0.82
CA GLY A 74 6.94 -22.75 1.56
C GLY A 74 8.14 -22.47 0.67
N ARG A 75 8.29 -23.21 -0.43
CA ARG A 75 9.33 -22.95 -1.44
C ARG A 75 9.16 -21.56 -2.06
N GLU A 76 7.96 -21.18 -2.49
CA GLU A 76 7.75 -19.86 -3.09
C GLU A 76 7.96 -18.73 -2.06
N LEU A 77 7.58 -18.92 -0.79
CA LEU A 77 7.88 -17.98 0.29
C LEU A 77 9.39 -17.83 0.48
N PHE A 78 10.13 -18.94 0.50
CA PHE A 78 11.59 -18.94 0.55
C PHE A 78 12.20 -18.17 -0.63
N LEU A 79 11.73 -18.42 -1.86
CA LEU A 79 12.20 -17.74 -3.06
C LEU A 79 11.80 -16.26 -3.16
N ALA A 80 10.74 -15.85 -2.46
CA ALA A 80 10.35 -14.46 -2.34
C ALA A 80 11.18 -13.70 -1.27
N GLY A 81 11.90 -14.43 -0.42
CA GLY A 81 12.75 -13.89 0.64
C GLY A 81 12.12 -13.86 2.03
N ALA A 82 11.13 -14.73 2.30
CA ALA A 82 10.54 -14.87 3.63
C ALA A 82 11.55 -15.36 4.67
N GLU A 83 11.34 -14.99 5.92
CA GLU A 83 12.09 -15.49 7.07
C GLU A 83 11.78 -16.98 7.30
N THR A 84 12.76 -17.75 7.77
CA THR A 84 12.60 -19.21 8.02
C THR A 84 11.45 -19.50 8.97
N ARG A 85 11.30 -18.70 10.04
CA ARG A 85 10.19 -18.80 11.00
C ARG A 85 8.83 -18.56 10.34
N ALA A 86 8.76 -17.57 9.45
CA ALA A 86 7.53 -17.24 8.73
C ALA A 86 7.14 -18.39 7.77
N ILE A 87 8.11 -19.02 7.12
CA ILE A 87 7.89 -20.19 6.25
C ILE A 87 7.34 -21.37 7.06
N GLU A 88 8.01 -21.75 8.16
CA GLU A 88 7.57 -22.87 8.98
C GLU A 88 6.16 -22.62 9.54
N SER A 89 5.93 -21.44 10.13
CA SER A 89 4.62 -21.11 10.72
C SER A 89 3.50 -21.04 9.68
N ALA A 90 3.75 -20.55 8.47
CA ALA A 90 2.77 -20.57 7.38
C ALA A 90 2.41 -22.00 6.95
N ILE A 91 3.41 -22.88 6.81
CA ILE A 91 3.19 -24.30 6.47
C ILE A 91 2.35 -24.97 7.57
N VAL A 92 2.76 -24.79 8.83
CA VAL A 92 2.08 -25.34 10.01
C VAL A 92 0.65 -24.84 10.10
N ALA A 93 0.41 -23.53 9.95
CA ALA A 93 -0.92 -22.94 10.02
C ALA A 93 -1.86 -23.46 8.92
N VAL A 94 -1.37 -23.55 7.68
CA VAL A 94 -2.14 -24.10 6.56
C VAL A 94 -2.49 -25.57 6.80
N THR A 95 -1.53 -26.39 7.23
CA THR A 95 -1.78 -27.82 7.48
C THR A 95 -2.71 -28.04 8.68
N ALA A 96 -2.57 -27.22 9.73
CA ALA A 96 -3.47 -27.22 10.88
C ALA A 96 -4.91 -26.86 10.47
N ARG A 97 -5.06 -25.89 9.54
CA ARG A 97 -6.38 -25.51 9.02
C ARG A 97 -7.09 -26.63 8.29
N TRP A 98 -6.35 -27.59 7.75
CA TRP A 98 -6.88 -28.81 7.13
C TRP A 98 -6.97 -30.01 8.07
N GLY A 99 -6.81 -29.81 9.38
CA GLY A 99 -6.98 -30.85 10.39
C GLY A 99 -5.76 -31.77 10.58
N MET A 100 -4.61 -31.46 9.98
CA MET A 100 -3.40 -32.27 10.10
C MET A 100 -2.64 -31.87 11.37
N ASP A 101 -2.60 -32.74 12.39
CA ASP A 101 -1.91 -32.53 13.68
C ASP A 101 -0.55 -33.24 13.80
N HIS A 102 -0.36 -34.35 13.08
CA HIS A 102 0.87 -35.16 13.08
C HIS A 102 1.84 -34.77 11.95
N MET A 103 1.94 -33.48 11.63
CA MET A 103 2.89 -32.95 10.64
C MET A 103 4.14 -32.40 11.32
N THR A 104 5.31 -32.82 10.87
CA THR A 104 6.60 -32.21 11.20
C THR A 104 7.19 -31.57 9.95
N VAL A 105 7.66 -30.34 10.10
CA VAL A 105 8.28 -29.57 9.04
C VAL A 105 9.69 -29.21 9.49
N ASP A 106 10.65 -29.36 8.59
CA ASP A 106 12.02 -28.91 8.78
C ASP A 106 12.50 -28.15 7.55
N VAL A 107 13.15 -27.01 7.80
CA VAL A 107 13.70 -26.14 6.75
C VAL A 107 15.21 -26.12 6.94
N THR A 108 15.93 -26.73 5.98
CA THR A 108 17.38 -26.88 6.06
C THR A 108 18.04 -26.41 4.77
N SER A 109 18.75 -25.28 4.87
CA SER A 109 19.48 -24.53 3.83
C SER A 109 18.72 -24.36 2.51
N ARG A 110 18.68 -25.40 1.67
CA ARG A 110 18.05 -25.40 0.34
C ARG A 110 16.95 -26.44 0.18
N THR A 111 16.43 -26.95 1.29
CA THR A 111 15.42 -28.00 1.29
C THR A 111 14.37 -27.71 2.34
N ILE A 112 13.11 -27.98 1.99
CA ILE A 112 11.99 -28.00 2.91
C ILE A 112 11.50 -29.44 2.94
N GLN A 113 11.48 -30.04 4.12
CA GLN A 113 11.01 -31.40 4.34
C GLN A 113 9.74 -31.36 5.20
N ALA A 114 8.74 -32.12 4.80
CA ALA A 114 7.51 -32.32 5.56
C ALA A 114 7.26 -33.81 5.76
N GLN A 115 6.89 -34.21 6.96
CA GLN A 115 6.55 -35.58 7.32
C GLN A 115 5.20 -35.60 8.04
N TYR A 116 4.28 -36.41 7.54
CA TYR A 116 2.97 -36.64 8.15
C TYR A 116 2.87 -38.08 8.63
N ALA A 117 2.66 -38.30 9.93
CA ALA A 117 2.68 -39.64 10.53
C ALA A 117 1.50 -39.87 11.50
N PRO A 118 0.26 -39.96 11.00
CA PRO A 118 -0.92 -40.22 11.84
C PRO A 118 -0.90 -41.65 12.42
N PRO A 119 -1.46 -41.86 13.63
CA PRO A 119 -1.54 -43.17 14.27
C PRO A 119 -2.23 -44.21 13.38
N GLY A 120 -1.58 -45.36 13.17
CA GLY A 120 -2.18 -46.48 12.43
C GLY A 120 -2.13 -46.35 10.90
N ALA A 121 -1.59 -45.26 10.35
CA ALA A 121 -1.31 -45.12 8.93
C ALA A 121 0.21 -45.09 8.65
N ARG A 122 0.59 -45.34 7.40
CA ARG A 122 1.99 -45.26 6.97
C ARG A 122 2.47 -43.81 6.97
N PRO A 123 3.68 -43.51 7.48
CA PRO A 123 4.20 -42.16 7.46
C PRO A 123 4.47 -41.73 6.02
N LEU A 124 4.05 -40.51 5.68
CA LEU A 124 4.34 -39.85 4.42
C LEU A 124 5.47 -38.86 4.63
N THR A 125 6.46 -38.86 3.74
CA THR A 125 7.55 -37.88 3.75
C THR A 125 7.70 -37.30 2.36
N MET A 126 7.72 -35.98 2.29
CA MET A 126 7.94 -35.24 1.06
C MET A 126 9.04 -34.21 1.30
N MET A 127 9.87 -34.00 0.29
CA MET A 127 10.91 -32.99 0.30
C MET A 127 10.79 -32.16 -0.96
N MET A 128 11.08 -30.87 -0.84
CA MET A 128 11.17 -29.96 -1.96
C MET A 128 12.49 -29.20 -1.90
N GLU A 129 13.20 -29.18 -3.01
CA GLU A 129 14.38 -28.35 -3.19
C GLU A 129 13.98 -26.89 -3.41
N THR A 130 14.67 -25.99 -2.73
CA THR A 130 14.58 -24.55 -2.96
C THR A 130 15.74 -24.12 -3.86
N SER A 131 15.43 -23.34 -4.91
CA SER A 131 16.46 -22.76 -5.78
C SER A 131 17.20 -21.59 -5.11
N SER A 132 18.12 -20.94 -5.84
CA SER A 132 18.99 -19.88 -5.31
C SER A 132 18.29 -18.78 -4.51
N GLU A 133 18.92 -18.42 -3.38
CA GLU A 133 18.53 -17.36 -2.44
C GLU A 133 18.59 -15.93 -3.03
N ASP A 134 18.97 -15.78 -4.29
CA ASP A 134 19.36 -14.49 -4.88
C ASP A 134 18.17 -13.61 -5.32
N SER A 135 16.95 -14.15 -5.36
CA SER A 135 15.76 -13.35 -5.66
C SER A 135 15.03 -12.95 -4.39
N ARG A 136 14.79 -11.65 -4.22
CA ARG A 136 13.81 -11.13 -3.25
C ARG A 136 12.81 -10.27 -4.00
N ASP A 137 11.54 -10.63 -3.89
CA ASP A 137 10.44 -9.93 -4.54
C ASP A 137 9.38 -9.65 -3.48
N LEU A 138 9.37 -8.41 -2.98
CA LEU A 138 8.50 -8.00 -1.89
C LEU A 138 7.01 -8.08 -2.26
N ARG A 139 6.68 -8.01 -3.55
CA ARG A 139 5.31 -8.21 -4.01
C ARG A 139 4.95 -9.68 -3.97
N GLN A 140 5.81 -10.55 -4.48
CA GLN A 140 5.56 -12.00 -4.43
C GLN A 140 5.41 -12.45 -2.97
N LEU A 141 6.23 -11.94 -2.06
CA LEU A 141 6.14 -12.23 -0.63
C LEU A 141 4.78 -11.82 -0.04
N ASP A 142 4.29 -10.63 -0.40
CA ASP A 142 2.98 -10.13 0.04
C ASP A 142 1.81 -10.97 -0.51
N ASP A 143 1.82 -11.24 -1.81
CA ASP A 143 0.76 -12.01 -2.46
C ASP A 143 0.71 -13.46 -1.90
N LEU A 144 1.87 -14.04 -1.55
CA LEU A 144 1.95 -15.34 -0.88
C LEU A 144 1.49 -15.28 0.59
N SER A 145 1.88 -14.26 1.35
CA SER A 145 1.37 -14.10 2.73
C SER A 145 -0.15 -13.91 2.74
N ALA A 146 -0.69 -13.14 1.80
CA ALA A 146 -2.12 -12.98 1.60
C ALA A 146 -2.82 -14.29 1.19
N LEU A 147 -2.15 -15.17 0.43
CA LEU A 147 -2.66 -16.52 0.17
C LEU A 147 -2.76 -17.34 1.46
N THR A 148 -1.75 -17.30 2.33
CA THR A 148 -1.80 -17.98 3.64
C THR A 148 -3.03 -17.53 4.43
N HIS A 149 -3.24 -16.21 4.56
CA HIS A 149 -4.37 -15.64 5.27
C HIS A 149 -5.71 -16.06 4.66
N ARG A 150 -5.87 -16.00 3.33
CA ARG A 150 -7.09 -16.47 2.67
C ARG A 150 -7.38 -17.95 2.90
N VAL A 151 -6.35 -18.80 2.95
CA VAL A 151 -6.54 -20.22 3.28
C VAL A 151 -7.10 -20.37 4.70
N LEU A 152 -6.63 -19.57 5.65
CA LEU A 152 -7.08 -19.58 7.04
C LEU A 152 -8.50 -19.00 7.19
N ASP A 153 -8.71 -17.78 6.70
CA ASP A 153 -9.96 -17.01 6.85
C ASP A 153 -11.11 -17.59 6.02
N GLU A 154 -10.89 -17.83 4.72
CA GLU A 154 -11.94 -18.32 3.81
C GLU A 154 -12.07 -19.85 3.85
N GLY A 155 -11.11 -20.56 4.47
CA GLY A 155 -11.13 -22.02 4.55
C GLY A 155 -10.95 -22.71 3.20
N LEU A 156 -10.05 -22.19 2.36
CA LEU A 156 -9.80 -22.72 1.02
C LEU A 156 -9.36 -24.19 1.07
N ARG A 157 -9.98 -25.03 0.23
CA ARG A 157 -9.59 -26.44 0.07
C ARG A 157 -8.22 -26.55 -0.62
N PRO A 158 -7.44 -27.62 -0.38
CA PRO A 158 -6.08 -27.79 -0.94
C PRO A 158 -5.98 -27.57 -2.45
N LEU A 159 -6.94 -28.10 -3.23
CA LEU A 159 -6.94 -27.95 -4.69
C LEU A 159 -7.22 -26.50 -5.14
N ALA A 160 -8.06 -25.77 -4.41
CA ALA A 160 -8.34 -24.36 -4.71
C ALA A 160 -7.13 -23.49 -4.36
N ALA A 161 -6.50 -23.77 -3.22
CA ALA A 161 -5.26 -23.12 -2.80
C ALA A 161 -4.13 -23.34 -3.82
N GLU A 162 -3.96 -24.57 -4.34
CA GLU A 162 -2.98 -24.87 -5.41
C GLU A 162 -3.22 -24.11 -6.71
N ARG A 163 -4.48 -23.95 -7.13
CA ARG A 163 -4.82 -23.15 -8.30
C ARG A 163 -4.44 -21.69 -8.10
N GLU A 164 -4.73 -21.16 -6.92
CA GLU A 164 -4.41 -19.78 -6.58
C GLU A 164 -2.91 -19.54 -6.45
N LEU A 165 -2.17 -20.47 -5.83
CA LEU A 165 -0.71 -20.45 -5.80
C LEU A 165 -0.13 -20.48 -7.22
N THR A 166 -0.65 -21.34 -8.09
CA THR A 166 -0.24 -21.41 -9.50
C THR A 166 -0.54 -20.10 -10.24
N ARG A 167 -1.68 -19.46 -9.94
CA ARG A 167 -2.03 -18.13 -10.46
C ARG A 167 -1.00 -17.08 -10.01
N ILE A 168 -0.68 -17.01 -8.72
CA ILE A 168 0.32 -16.07 -8.17
C ILE A 168 1.69 -16.29 -8.84
N ILE A 169 2.13 -17.55 -8.96
CA ILE A 169 3.40 -17.89 -9.63
C ILE A 169 3.38 -17.46 -11.10
N SER A 170 2.25 -17.61 -11.80
CA SER A 170 2.13 -17.21 -13.22
C SER A 170 2.18 -15.70 -13.43
N LEU A 171 1.87 -14.91 -12.40
CA LEU A 171 1.92 -13.44 -12.42
C LEU A 171 3.33 -12.87 -12.10
N LYS A 172 4.32 -13.74 -11.92
CA LYS A 172 5.72 -13.38 -11.71
C LYS A 172 6.26 -12.65 -12.95
N GLY A 173 6.54 -11.35 -12.82
CA GLY A 173 7.07 -10.51 -13.90
C GLY A 173 6.24 -9.28 -14.30
N TYR A 174 5.21 -8.92 -13.53
CA TYR A 174 4.37 -7.73 -13.81
C TYR A 174 5.17 -6.42 -13.97
N TRP A 175 6.22 -6.23 -13.17
CA TRP A 175 7.16 -5.12 -13.36
C TRP A 175 8.15 -5.49 -14.47
N PRO A 176 8.23 -4.70 -15.55
CA PRO A 176 9.29 -4.87 -16.54
C PRO A 176 10.65 -4.87 -15.84
N TRP A 177 11.55 -5.76 -16.24
CA TRP A 177 12.86 -5.89 -15.61
C TRP A 177 13.60 -4.54 -15.48
N TRP A 178 13.41 -3.62 -16.42
CA TRP A 178 14.05 -2.30 -16.42
C TRP A 178 13.60 -1.39 -15.26
N THR A 179 12.39 -1.55 -14.70
CA THR A 179 11.94 -0.69 -13.60
C THR A 179 12.71 -0.98 -12.32
N LYS A 180 12.91 -2.27 -12.01
CA LYS A 180 13.75 -2.71 -10.89
C LYS A 180 15.14 -2.10 -11.05
N VAL A 181 15.72 -2.22 -12.25
CA VAL A 181 17.05 -1.68 -12.57
C VAL A 181 17.12 -0.17 -12.39
N LEU A 182 16.11 0.59 -12.84
CA LEU A 182 16.08 2.04 -12.61
C LEU A 182 16.02 2.38 -11.12
N GLY A 183 15.28 1.60 -10.33
CA GLY A 183 15.26 1.70 -8.87
C GLY A 183 16.65 1.49 -8.26
N GLY A 184 17.37 0.45 -8.71
CA GLY A 184 18.74 0.18 -8.30
C GLY A 184 19.72 1.26 -8.73
N ALA A 185 19.55 1.83 -9.93
CA ALA A 185 20.38 2.90 -10.46
C ALA A 185 20.18 4.21 -9.66
N LEU A 186 18.92 4.53 -9.31
CA LEU A 186 18.60 5.64 -8.41
C LEU A 186 19.21 5.44 -7.03
N LEU A 187 19.13 4.21 -6.49
CA LEU A 187 19.75 3.87 -5.21
C LEU A 187 21.28 4.02 -5.26
N ALA A 188 21.93 3.58 -6.34
CA ALA A 188 23.37 3.74 -6.55
C ALA A 188 23.79 5.22 -6.59
N ALA A 189 22.99 6.07 -7.23
CA ALA A 189 23.23 7.52 -7.26
C ALA A 189 23.14 8.11 -5.85
N MET A 190 22.07 7.80 -5.10
CA MET A 190 21.87 8.33 -3.75
C MET A 190 22.91 7.82 -2.75
N LEU A 191 23.34 6.56 -2.85
CA LEU A 191 24.43 6.01 -2.04
C LEU A 191 25.77 6.69 -2.35
N CYS A 192 26.01 7.05 -3.62
CA CYS A 192 27.21 7.79 -4.01
C CYS A 192 27.22 9.19 -3.39
N VAL A 193 26.10 9.90 -3.45
CA VAL A 193 25.95 11.19 -2.76
C VAL A 193 26.16 11.01 -1.25
N LEU A 194 25.62 9.95 -0.65
CA LEU A 194 25.78 9.66 0.78
C LEU A 194 27.24 9.34 1.17
N ALA A 195 27.99 8.75 0.24
CA ALA A 195 29.43 8.52 0.33
C ALA A 195 30.27 9.76 -0.06
N SER A 196 29.71 10.96 0.07
CA SER A 196 30.34 12.25 -0.24
C SER A 196 30.71 12.48 -1.71
N GLY A 197 30.10 11.74 -2.64
CA GLY A 197 30.30 11.93 -4.08
C GLY A 197 29.65 13.22 -4.60
N THR A 198 30.22 13.79 -5.65
CA THR A 198 29.63 14.93 -6.37
C THR A 198 28.39 14.50 -7.16
N PRO A 199 27.54 15.44 -7.60
CA PRO A 199 26.41 15.11 -8.50
C PRO A 199 26.84 14.43 -9.79
N GLU A 200 28.03 14.76 -10.31
CA GLU A 200 28.64 14.11 -11.48
C GLU A 200 29.03 12.67 -11.15
N ALA A 201 29.70 12.45 -10.02
CA ALA A 201 30.00 11.10 -9.53
C ALA A 201 28.74 10.26 -9.30
N ALA A 202 27.63 10.86 -8.86
CA ALA A 202 26.35 10.16 -8.70
C ALA A 202 25.76 9.71 -10.07
N ALA A 203 25.89 10.53 -11.11
CA ALA A 203 25.52 10.14 -12.47
C ALA A 203 26.41 9.01 -13.00
N VAL A 204 27.73 9.09 -12.76
CA VAL A 204 28.66 8.02 -13.12
C VAL A 204 28.38 6.73 -12.34
N SER A 205 28.06 6.82 -11.05
CA SER A 205 27.65 5.68 -10.21
C SER A 205 26.44 4.95 -10.79
N THR A 206 25.48 5.71 -11.33
CA THR A 206 24.31 5.16 -12.02
C THR A 206 24.74 4.33 -13.24
N VAL A 207 25.67 4.83 -14.04
CA VAL A 207 26.20 4.13 -15.22
C VAL A 207 26.98 2.87 -14.81
N VAL A 208 27.86 2.98 -13.81
CA VAL A 208 28.63 1.85 -13.27
C VAL A 208 27.70 0.77 -12.75
N PHE A 209 26.64 1.13 -12.04
CA PHE A 209 25.60 0.21 -11.59
C PHE A 209 24.93 -0.50 -12.77
N LEU A 210 24.50 0.24 -13.79
CA LEU A 210 23.83 -0.32 -14.96
C LEU A 210 24.71 -1.33 -15.69
N VAL A 211 25.98 -1.00 -15.91
CA VAL A 211 26.96 -1.89 -16.55
C VAL A 211 27.19 -3.12 -15.69
N GLY A 212 27.48 -2.93 -14.39
CA GLY A 212 27.71 -4.03 -13.44
C GLY A 212 26.50 -4.97 -13.35
N ASN A 213 25.29 -4.43 -13.24
CA ASN A 213 24.07 -5.23 -13.17
C ASN A 213 23.80 -5.98 -14.49
N ARG A 214 24.02 -5.36 -15.66
CA ARG A 214 23.86 -6.06 -16.95
C ARG A 214 24.90 -7.14 -17.14
N PHE A 215 26.14 -6.87 -16.74
CA PHE A 215 27.20 -7.86 -16.76
C PHE A 215 26.88 -9.04 -15.85
N GLY A 216 26.50 -8.80 -14.59
CA GLY A 216 26.09 -9.85 -13.66
C GLY A 216 24.91 -10.70 -14.18
N TRP A 217 23.91 -10.05 -14.80
CA TRP A 217 22.81 -10.74 -15.45
C TRP A 217 23.27 -11.64 -16.62
N ALA A 218 24.16 -11.13 -17.49
CA ALA A 218 24.69 -11.91 -18.60
C ALA A 218 25.49 -13.14 -18.10
N LEU A 219 26.24 -12.99 -17.01
CA LEU A 219 26.97 -14.10 -16.40
C LEU A 219 26.02 -15.14 -15.79
N SER A 220 24.98 -14.69 -15.08
CA SER A 220 24.02 -15.61 -14.45
C SER A 220 23.18 -16.36 -15.48
N THR A 221 22.85 -15.75 -16.63
CA THR A 221 22.18 -16.46 -17.74
C THR A 221 23.04 -17.54 -18.38
N ASN A 222 24.37 -17.47 -18.24
CA ASN A 222 25.30 -18.48 -18.75
C ASN A 222 25.49 -19.67 -17.78
N GLY A 223 24.71 -19.74 -16.70
CA GLY A 223 24.76 -20.85 -15.74
C GLY A 223 25.92 -20.80 -14.75
N LEU A 224 26.63 -19.67 -14.65
CA LEU A 224 27.66 -19.49 -13.64
C LEU A 224 27.04 -19.45 -12.23
N PRO A 225 27.57 -20.22 -11.26
CA PRO A 225 27.13 -20.12 -9.87
C PRO A 225 27.28 -18.70 -9.31
N SER A 226 26.35 -18.28 -8.46
CA SER A 226 26.24 -16.87 -8.02
C SER A 226 27.48 -16.36 -7.29
N PHE A 227 28.21 -17.21 -6.56
CA PHE A 227 29.51 -16.86 -5.98
C PHE A 227 30.47 -16.30 -7.04
N TYR A 228 30.62 -16.95 -8.19
CA TYR A 228 31.53 -16.48 -9.26
C TYR A 228 30.99 -15.21 -9.93
N VAL A 229 29.67 -15.13 -10.12
CA VAL A 229 29.01 -13.94 -10.67
C VAL A 229 29.31 -12.73 -9.79
N THR A 230 29.15 -12.84 -8.47
CA THR A 230 29.42 -11.75 -7.53
C THR A 230 30.87 -11.27 -7.58
N GLY A 231 31.83 -12.20 -7.68
CA GLY A 231 33.26 -11.86 -7.79
C GLY A 231 33.60 -11.15 -9.08
N LEU A 232 33.13 -11.67 -10.22
CA LEU A 232 33.34 -11.05 -11.54
C LEU A 232 32.59 -9.72 -11.67
N GLN A 233 31.39 -9.61 -11.12
CA GLN A 233 30.64 -8.35 -11.07
C GLN A 233 31.34 -7.30 -10.21
N THR A 234 31.92 -7.72 -9.07
CA THR A 234 32.74 -6.86 -8.23
C THR A 234 33.97 -6.36 -8.99
N ALA A 235 34.66 -7.27 -9.70
CA ALA A 235 35.79 -6.91 -10.55
C ALA A 235 35.38 -5.92 -11.67
N ALA A 236 34.23 -6.13 -12.32
CA ALA A 236 33.74 -5.23 -13.35
C ALA A 236 33.43 -3.82 -12.82
N VAL A 237 32.75 -3.73 -11.66
CA VAL A 237 32.43 -2.45 -11.00
C VAL A 237 33.69 -1.69 -10.59
N ILE A 238 34.61 -2.37 -9.91
CA ILE A 238 35.86 -1.75 -9.43
C ILE A 238 36.78 -1.39 -10.60
N GLY A 239 36.92 -2.29 -11.57
CA GLY A 239 37.73 -2.07 -12.77
C GLY A 239 37.21 -0.92 -13.61
N LEU A 240 35.90 -0.83 -13.85
CA LEU A 240 35.32 0.30 -14.57
C LEU A 240 35.52 1.62 -13.81
N THR A 241 35.35 1.61 -12.49
CA THR A 241 35.57 2.80 -11.65
C THR A 241 37.04 3.25 -11.71
N MET A 242 37.99 2.32 -11.64
CA MET A 242 39.42 2.61 -11.76
C MET A 242 39.80 3.12 -13.15
N LEU A 243 39.26 2.54 -14.23
CA LEU A 243 39.50 3.01 -15.60
C LEU A 243 38.97 4.44 -15.82
N LEU A 244 37.80 4.77 -15.25
CA LEU A 244 37.24 6.12 -15.32
C LEU A 244 38.06 7.13 -14.50
N ALA A 245 38.65 6.70 -13.38
CA ALA A 245 39.57 7.52 -12.61
C ALA A 245 40.89 7.77 -13.35
N ASP A 246 41.48 6.73 -13.94
CA ASP A 246 42.70 6.83 -14.76
C ASP A 246 42.50 7.75 -15.98
N ALA A 247 41.34 7.64 -16.63
CA ALA A 247 40.93 8.52 -17.72
C ALA A 247 40.59 9.97 -17.30
N GLN A 248 40.79 10.34 -16.02
CA GLN A 248 40.50 11.67 -15.46
C GLN A 248 39.02 12.09 -15.55
N VAL A 249 38.09 11.13 -15.72
CA VAL A 249 36.64 11.38 -15.66
C VAL A 249 36.17 11.50 -14.21
N LEU A 250 36.84 10.79 -13.29
CA LEU A 250 36.58 10.84 -11.86
C LEU A 250 37.85 11.28 -11.12
N THR A 251 37.71 12.16 -10.14
CA THR A 251 38.77 12.37 -9.15
C THR A 251 38.92 11.14 -8.24
N GLY A 252 40.07 10.96 -7.59
CA GLY A 252 40.28 9.84 -6.65
C GLY A 252 39.23 9.78 -5.53
N GLY A 253 38.76 10.94 -5.06
CA GLY A 253 37.64 11.09 -4.13
C GLY A 253 36.32 10.53 -4.67
N GLU A 254 35.95 10.96 -5.88
CA GLU A 254 34.71 10.53 -6.52
C GLU A 254 34.75 9.04 -6.90
N ALA A 255 35.91 8.54 -7.33
CA ALA A 255 36.13 7.13 -7.61
C ALA A 255 35.90 6.27 -6.35
N ALA A 256 36.38 6.72 -5.18
CA ALA A 256 36.11 6.04 -3.90
C ALA A 256 34.61 6.05 -3.55
N SER A 257 33.91 7.18 -3.75
CA SER A 257 32.47 7.28 -3.51
C SER A 257 31.65 6.39 -4.45
N VAL A 258 32.00 6.35 -5.75
CA VAL A 258 31.35 5.51 -6.77
C VAL A 258 31.57 4.02 -6.46
N ALA A 259 32.81 3.64 -6.15
CA ALA A 259 33.15 2.28 -5.77
C ALA A 259 32.39 1.86 -4.50
N ALA A 260 32.40 2.68 -3.45
CA ALA A 260 31.70 2.40 -2.20
C ALA A 260 30.19 2.21 -2.43
N ALA A 261 29.54 3.12 -3.16
CA ALA A 261 28.11 3.05 -3.43
C ALA A 261 27.69 1.77 -4.16
N ASN A 262 28.45 1.38 -5.20
CA ASN A 262 28.16 0.17 -5.95
C ASN A 262 28.53 -1.10 -5.19
N MET A 263 29.57 -1.08 -4.34
CA MET A 263 29.89 -2.20 -3.46
C MET A 263 28.80 -2.47 -2.44
N VAL A 264 28.19 -1.42 -1.86
CA VAL A 264 27.07 -1.58 -0.93
C VAL A 264 25.91 -2.37 -1.57
N LEU A 265 25.68 -2.19 -2.87
CA LEU A 265 24.63 -2.90 -3.61
C LEU A 265 24.96 -4.37 -3.91
N LEU A 266 26.24 -4.74 -3.91
CA LEU A 266 26.69 -6.12 -4.07
C LEU A 266 26.82 -6.85 -2.73
N LEU A 267 26.82 -6.13 -1.61
CA LEU A 267 26.91 -6.75 -0.30
C LEU A 267 25.67 -7.63 -0.02
N PRO A 268 25.86 -8.84 0.52
CA PRO A 268 24.76 -9.73 0.87
C PRO A 268 24.11 -9.31 2.21
N ILE A 269 23.76 -8.02 2.37
CA ILE A 269 23.23 -7.41 3.61
C ILE A 269 22.05 -8.23 4.12
N LEU A 270 21.16 -8.57 3.21
CA LEU A 270 19.94 -9.28 3.51
C LEU A 270 20.17 -10.73 3.94
N SER A 271 21.21 -11.40 3.41
CA SER A 271 21.63 -12.71 3.90
C SER A 271 22.31 -12.64 5.27
N VAL A 272 23.01 -11.55 5.58
CA VAL A 272 23.55 -11.31 6.92
C VAL A 272 22.43 -11.11 7.95
N VAL A 273 21.39 -10.36 7.59
CA VAL A 273 20.21 -10.16 8.45
C VAL A 273 19.50 -11.49 8.70
N SER A 274 19.19 -12.24 7.64
CA SER A 274 18.52 -13.54 7.79
C SER A 274 19.37 -14.55 8.55
N LEU A 275 20.71 -14.47 8.45
CA LEU A 275 21.62 -15.30 9.26
C LEU A 275 21.45 -15.00 10.76
N ALA A 276 21.37 -13.72 11.12
CA ALA A 276 21.15 -13.31 12.50
C ALA A 276 19.76 -13.73 13.00
N GLU A 277 18.72 -13.55 12.18
CA GLU A 277 17.35 -13.98 12.48
C GLU A 277 17.28 -15.49 12.74
N ASP A 278 17.87 -16.29 11.85
CA ASP A 278 17.91 -17.76 11.96
C ASP A 278 18.67 -18.19 13.23
N ALA A 279 19.79 -17.54 13.52
CA ALA A 279 20.61 -17.84 14.71
C ALA A 279 19.89 -17.49 16.03
N ILE A 280 19.17 -16.36 16.08
CA ILE A 280 18.40 -15.93 17.26
C ILE A 280 17.15 -16.79 17.45
N SER A 281 16.49 -17.15 16.35
CA SER A 281 15.23 -17.90 16.36
C SER A 281 15.41 -19.41 16.61
N GLY A 282 16.65 -19.90 16.58
CA GLY A 282 16.97 -21.31 16.89
C GLY A 282 17.15 -22.22 15.68
N PHE A 283 17.05 -21.70 14.45
CA PHE A 283 17.26 -22.43 13.20
C PHE A 283 18.76 -22.62 12.91
N ARG A 284 19.45 -23.41 13.74
CA ARG A 284 20.91 -23.54 13.71
C ARG A 284 21.46 -24.09 12.40
N ALA A 285 20.79 -25.08 11.80
CA ALA A 285 21.22 -25.68 10.54
C ALA A 285 21.14 -24.67 9.38
N MET A 286 20.04 -23.91 9.31
CA MET A 286 19.88 -22.78 8.38
C MET A 286 20.94 -21.71 8.58
N ALA A 287 21.13 -21.26 9.82
CA ALA A 287 22.14 -20.26 10.16
C ALA A 287 23.54 -20.71 9.74
N ALA A 288 23.92 -21.97 9.99
CA ALA A 288 25.21 -22.50 9.57
C ALA A 288 25.38 -22.49 8.04
N GLY A 289 24.36 -22.91 7.27
CA GLY A 289 24.40 -22.87 5.81
C GLY A 289 24.50 -21.44 5.26
N ARG A 290 23.76 -20.50 5.85
CA ARG A 290 23.79 -19.09 5.44
C ARG A 290 25.11 -18.41 5.81
N LEU A 291 25.73 -18.78 6.93
CA LEU A 291 27.06 -18.30 7.34
C LEU A 291 28.12 -18.68 6.30
N ILE A 292 28.12 -19.94 5.85
CA ILE A 292 29.03 -20.43 4.80
C ILE A 292 28.81 -19.63 3.51
N SER A 293 27.55 -19.43 3.11
CA SER A 293 27.19 -18.69 1.90
C SER A 293 27.63 -17.23 1.96
N VAL A 294 27.35 -16.53 3.06
CA VAL A 294 27.80 -15.14 3.31
C VAL A 294 29.32 -15.04 3.27
N GLY A 295 30.02 -15.96 3.94
CA GLY A 295 31.49 -16.01 3.94
C GLY A 295 32.06 -16.19 2.53
N MET A 296 31.47 -17.09 1.74
CA MET A 296 31.83 -17.27 0.34
C MET A 296 31.58 -15.99 -0.47
N PHE A 297 30.40 -15.36 -0.40
CA PHE A 297 30.13 -14.13 -1.15
C PHE A 297 31.11 -13.01 -0.83
N LEU A 298 31.44 -12.81 0.46
CA LEU A 298 32.43 -11.82 0.88
C LEU A 298 33.84 -12.16 0.34
N ALA A 299 34.25 -13.43 0.43
CA ALA A 299 35.52 -13.87 -0.14
C ALA A 299 35.59 -13.67 -1.67
N SER A 300 34.48 -13.88 -2.37
CA SER A 300 34.38 -13.63 -3.81
C SER A 300 34.53 -12.16 -4.17
N MET A 301 33.85 -11.27 -3.44
CA MET A 301 33.97 -9.82 -3.64
C MET A 301 35.43 -9.37 -3.45
N VAL A 302 36.07 -9.84 -2.37
CA VAL A 302 37.48 -9.58 -2.10
C VAL A 302 38.36 -10.11 -3.25
N GLY A 303 38.12 -11.34 -3.72
CA GLY A 303 38.81 -11.91 -4.88
C GLY A 303 38.65 -11.07 -6.15
N GLY A 304 37.46 -10.54 -6.40
CA GLY A 304 37.18 -9.62 -7.52
C GLY A 304 37.97 -8.31 -7.42
N ILE A 305 38.06 -7.73 -6.22
CA ILE A 305 38.88 -6.53 -5.97
C ILE A 305 40.37 -6.82 -6.23
N TYR A 306 40.89 -7.93 -5.71
CA TYR A 306 42.29 -8.32 -5.93
C TYR A 306 42.60 -8.61 -7.40
N LEU A 307 41.68 -9.21 -8.14
CA LEU A 307 41.84 -9.44 -9.58
C LEU A 307 42.04 -8.12 -10.33
N VAL A 308 41.25 -7.09 -10.02
CA VAL A 308 41.42 -5.76 -10.63
C VAL A 308 42.75 -5.14 -10.22
N GLY A 309 43.10 -5.21 -8.94
CA GLY A 309 44.40 -4.70 -8.45
C GLY A 309 45.60 -5.38 -9.14
N PHE A 310 45.48 -6.65 -9.51
CA PHE A 310 46.49 -7.36 -10.30
C PHE A 310 46.52 -6.92 -11.77
N LEU A 311 45.36 -6.75 -12.41
CA LEU A 311 45.24 -6.39 -13.82
C LEU A 311 45.57 -4.92 -14.10
N LEU A 312 45.22 -4.01 -13.19
CA LEU A 312 45.40 -2.55 -13.30
C LEU A 312 46.49 -2.03 -12.34
N ARG A 313 47.51 -2.86 -12.04
CA ARG A 313 48.58 -2.51 -11.09
C ARG A 313 49.35 -1.22 -11.42
N ASP A 314 49.36 -0.84 -12.69
CA ASP A 314 50.11 0.30 -13.21
C ASP A 314 49.25 1.58 -13.29
N ALA A 315 47.96 1.51 -12.93
CA ALA A 315 47.07 2.66 -12.89
C ALA A 315 47.34 3.51 -11.63
N ASP A 316 47.62 4.79 -11.81
CA ASP A 316 47.96 5.73 -10.72
C ASP A 316 46.70 6.33 -10.09
N VAL A 317 45.91 5.48 -9.42
CA VAL A 317 44.68 5.90 -8.75
C VAL A 317 44.91 5.95 -7.24
N ASP A 318 45.32 7.11 -6.73
CA ASP A 318 45.51 7.33 -5.29
C ASP A 318 44.17 7.54 -4.57
N ALA A 319 43.54 6.43 -4.17
CA ALA A 319 42.31 6.42 -3.37
C ALA A 319 42.59 6.39 -1.85
N ARG A 320 43.85 6.46 -1.41
CA ARG A 320 44.23 6.24 0.00
C ARG A 320 43.90 7.42 0.91
N ASN A 321 43.66 8.61 0.34
CA ASN A 321 43.45 9.87 1.08
C ASN A 321 42.04 10.46 0.94
N THR A 322 41.01 9.64 0.75
CA THR A 322 39.63 10.13 0.63
C THR A 322 38.97 10.26 2.01
N ALA A 323 38.91 11.48 2.53
CA ALA A 323 38.13 11.78 3.73
C ALA A 323 36.64 11.91 3.38
N PHE A 324 35.82 10.97 3.83
CA PHE A 324 34.37 11.07 3.73
C PHE A 324 33.89 12.28 4.56
N ARG A 325 33.32 13.28 3.90
CA ARG A 325 32.70 14.43 4.56
C ARG A 325 31.26 14.10 4.89
N ALA A 326 30.91 14.19 6.18
CA ALA A 326 29.53 14.06 6.60
C ALA A 326 28.65 15.09 5.88
N LEU A 327 27.59 14.63 5.21
CA LEU A 327 26.63 15.53 4.58
C LEU A 327 25.81 16.25 5.67
N PRO A 328 25.32 17.46 5.38
CA PRO A 328 24.33 18.12 6.24
C PRO A 328 23.13 17.19 6.48
N LEU A 329 22.59 17.20 7.70
CA LEU A 329 21.48 16.32 8.11
C LEU A 329 20.27 16.39 7.16
N ALA A 330 19.93 17.58 6.68
CA ALA A 330 18.81 17.76 5.76
C ALA A 330 19.05 17.03 4.42
N LEU A 331 20.27 17.11 3.90
CA LEU A 331 20.63 16.47 2.64
C LEU A 331 20.72 14.95 2.81
N SER A 332 21.25 14.45 3.92
CA SER A 332 21.30 13.02 4.20
C SER A 332 19.89 12.41 4.37
N LEU A 333 18.95 13.13 4.97
CA LEU A 333 17.55 12.72 5.08
C LEU A 333 16.87 12.65 3.70
N VAL A 334 17.09 13.65 2.85
CA VAL A 334 16.53 13.68 1.50
C VAL A 334 17.12 12.55 0.64
N THR A 335 18.44 12.38 0.62
CA THR A 335 19.09 11.31 -0.15
C THR A 335 18.70 9.93 0.36
N SER A 336 18.54 9.75 1.67
CA SER A 336 18.04 8.50 2.26
C SER A 336 16.59 8.24 1.90
N ALA A 337 15.72 9.26 1.90
CA ALA A 337 14.32 9.09 1.50
C ALA A 337 14.19 8.72 0.01
N VAL A 338 14.93 9.38 -0.87
CA VAL A 338 14.96 9.07 -2.30
C VAL A 338 15.61 7.71 -2.55
N GLY A 339 16.70 7.39 -1.83
CA GLY A 339 17.35 6.09 -1.87
C GLY A 339 16.42 4.97 -1.42
N ALA A 340 15.67 5.16 -0.33
CA ALA A 340 14.67 4.20 0.14
C ALA A 340 13.56 3.94 -0.89
N LEU A 341 13.13 4.98 -1.62
CA LEU A 341 12.21 4.82 -2.74
C LEU A 341 12.85 4.01 -3.88
N GLY A 342 14.11 4.31 -4.24
CA GLY A 342 14.87 3.53 -5.22
C GLY A 342 15.00 2.05 -4.82
N ASN A 343 15.30 1.79 -3.55
CA ASN A 343 15.38 0.44 -3.00
C ASN A 343 14.02 -0.28 -3.03
N ALA A 344 12.93 0.40 -2.70
CA ALA A 344 11.59 -0.18 -2.76
C ALA A 344 11.23 -0.61 -4.19
N ILE A 345 11.57 0.20 -5.19
CA ILE A 345 11.37 -0.12 -6.61
C ILE A 345 12.31 -1.27 -7.03
N PHE A 346 13.57 -1.24 -6.62
CA PHE A 346 14.57 -2.27 -6.92
C PHE A 346 14.14 -3.65 -6.41
N MET A 347 13.56 -3.70 -5.21
CA MET A 347 13.03 -4.92 -4.58
C MET A 347 11.62 -5.31 -5.06
N GLY A 348 11.02 -4.57 -6.01
CA GLY A 348 9.72 -4.89 -6.61
C GLY A 348 8.50 -4.56 -5.75
N GLY A 349 8.62 -3.66 -4.77
CA GLY A 349 7.51 -3.28 -3.89
C GLY A 349 6.35 -2.59 -4.63
N PRO A 350 5.08 -2.91 -4.34
CA PRO A 350 3.94 -2.18 -4.88
C PRO A 350 3.87 -0.75 -4.28
N PRO A 351 3.29 0.24 -4.98
CA PRO A 351 3.07 1.57 -4.41
C PRO A 351 2.03 1.49 -3.29
N ARG A 352 2.44 1.72 -2.04
CA ARG A 352 1.64 1.58 -0.82
C ARG A 352 1.38 2.87 -0.07
N THR A 353 1.91 4.01 -0.53
CA THR A 353 1.72 5.32 0.14
C THR A 353 1.22 6.39 -0.81
N GLY A 354 0.40 7.32 -0.30
CA GLY A 354 -0.08 8.48 -1.07
C GLY A 354 1.06 9.35 -1.65
N GLY A 355 2.22 9.37 -1.00
CA GLY A 355 3.45 10.02 -1.51
C GLY A 355 4.06 9.32 -2.73
N GLN A 356 3.97 7.99 -2.81
CA GLN A 356 4.35 7.23 -4.01
C GLN A 356 3.34 7.46 -5.15
N VAL A 357 2.03 7.51 -4.85
CA VAL A 357 0.99 7.86 -5.84
C VAL A 357 1.22 9.27 -6.41
N ALA A 358 1.53 10.24 -5.55
CA ALA A 358 1.86 11.59 -5.99
C ALA A 358 3.16 11.66 -6.83
N SER A 359 4.14 10.81 -6.55
CA SER A 359 5.40 10.74 -7.32
C SER A 359 5.19 10.07 -8.68
N LEU A 360 4.40 9.00 -8.75
CA LEU A 360 4.01 8.33 -10.00
C LEU A 360 3.14 9.24 -10.87
N ALA A 361 2.22 10.00 -10.27
CA ALA A 361 1.39 10.95 -11.01
C ALA A 361 2.21 12.04 -11.71
N ARG A 362 3.44 12.35 -11.27
CA ARG A 362 4.34 13.29 -11.96
C ARG A 362 4.83 12.78 -13.31
N LEU A 363 4.76 11.47 -13.56
CA LEU A 363 5.03 10.89 -14.89
C LEU A 363 3.89 11.19 -15.89
N GLY A 364 2.78 11.76 -15.43
CA GLY A 364 1.66 12.19 -16.27
C GLY A 364 0.99 11.01 -16.99
N PRO A 365 0.50 11.21 -18.23
CA PRO A 365 -0.21 10.17 -18.99
C PRO A 365 0.59 8.89 -19.23
N ALA A 366 1.93 8.96 -19.20
CA ALA A 366 2.77 7.78 -19.35
C ALA A 366 2.55 6.77 -18.22
N ALA A 367 2.21 7.23 -17.00
CA ALA A 367 1.90 6.35 -15.88
C ALA A 367 0.66 5.46 -16.13
N LEU A 368 -0.27 5.90 -16.98
CA LEU A 368 -1.52 5.19 -17.26
C LEU A 368 -1.29 3.88 -18.04
N ALA A 369 -0.23 3.82 -18.85
CA ALA A 369 0.15 2.61 -19.59
C ALA A 369 0.62 1.47 -18.67
N PHE A 370 0.92 1.78 -17.40
CA PHE A 370 1.42 0.83 -16.41
C PHE A 370 0.35 0.43 -15.38
N LEU A 371 -0.89 0.88 -15.57
CA LEU A 371 -2.01 0.49 -14.71
C LEU A 371 -2.34 -0.99 -14.90
N PRO A 372 -2.67 -1.70 -13.81
CA PRO A 372 -3.11 -3.08 -13.91
C PRO A 372 -4.45 -3.16 -14.66
N ASP A 373 -4.66 -4.28 -15.34
CA ASP A 373 -5.98 -4.61 -15.87
C ASP A 373 -6.93 -4.77 -14.68
N PRO A 374 -8.01 -3.97 -14.60
CA PRO A 374 -8.89 -3.96 -13.44
C PRO A 374 -9.56 -5.31 -13.18
N ARG A 375 -9.69 -6.18 -14.20
CA ARG A 375 -10.26 -7.54 -14.04
C ARG A 375 -9.34 -8.50 -13.30
N GLN A 376 -8.07 -8.15 -13.11
CA GLN A 376 -7.07 -8.99 -12.46
C GLN A 376 -6.89 -8.66 -10.97
N VAL A 377 -7.54 -7.59 -10.49
CA VAL A 377 -7.44 -7.11 -9.11
C VAL A 377 -8.66 -7.60 -8.32
N PRO A 378 -8.49 -8.39 -7.23
CA PRO A 378 -9.61 -8.89 -6.41
C PRO A 378 -10.41 -7.77 -5.78
N GLU A 379 -11.75 -7.91 -5.65
CA GLU A 379 -12.68 -6.87 -5.19
C GLU A 379 -12.35 -6.25 -3.81
N GLU A 380 -11.68 -6.98 -2.91
CA GLU A 380 -11.39 -6.53 -1.53
C GLU A 380 -9.98 -5.96 -1.34
N ASP A 381 -9.20 -5.78 -2.42
CA ASP A 381 -7.81 -5.35 -2.32
C ASP A 381 -7.69 -3.83 -2.03
N PRO A 382 -7.03 -3.41 -0.92
CA PRO A 382 -6.83 -1.99 -0.59
C PRO A 382 -6.00 -1.23 -1.65
N ARG A 383 -5.32 -1.93 -2.56
CA ARG A 383 -4.58 -1.34 -3.69
C ARG A 383 -5.52 -0.69 -4.72
N GLN A 384 -6.78 -1.09 -4.82
CA GLN A 384 -7.74 -0.50 -5.76
C GLN A 384 -7.97 0.99 -5.53
N GLN A 385 -8.13 1.40 -4.27
CA GLN A 385 -8.28 2.81 -3.91
C GLN A 385 -7.07 3.61 -4.35
N HIS A 386 -5.86 3.07 -4.21
CA HIS A 386 -4.63 3.72 -4.62
C HIS A 386 -4.51 3.86 -6.14
N VAL A 387 -4.97 2.86 -6.89
CA VAL A 387 -5.00 2.92 -8.36
C VAL A 387 -6.06 3.92 -8.86
N GLY A 388 -7.26 3.89 -8.30
CA GLY A 388 -8.29 4.89 -8.57
C GLY A 388 -7.80 6.31 -8.27
N GLN A 389 -7.13 6.48 -7.12
CA GLN A 389 -6.51 7.75 -6.73
C GLN A 389 -5.41 8.18 -7.72
N LEU A 390 -4.58 7.26 -8.23
CA LEU A 390 -3.55 7.56 -9.23
C LEU A 390 -4.17 8.06 -10.54
N ILE A 391 -5.22 7.39 -11.04
CA ILE A 391 -5.95 7.79 -12.25
C ILE A 391 -6.54 9.20 -12.07
N VAL A 392 -7.20 9.44 -10.93
CA VAL A 392 -7.76 10.74 -10.55
C VAL A 392 -6.69 11.82 -10.37
N THR A 393 -5.48 11.46 -9.95
CA THR A 393 -4.38 12.40 -9.74
C THR A 393 -3.69 12.78 -11.05
N ILE A 394 -3.57 11.85 -12.00
CA ILE A 394 -3.07 12.13 -13.35
C ILE A 394 -4.07 13.01 -14.11
N GLY A 395 -5.37 12.64 -14.09
CA GLY A 395 -6.45 13.41 -14.71
C GLY A 395 -6.33 13.58 -16.24
N GLY A 396 -7.16 14.45 -16.80
CA GLY A 396 -7.15 14.79 -18.21
C GLY A 396 -7.79 13.76 -19.16
N ALA A 397 -7.80 14.07 -20.45
CA ALA A 397 -8.43 13.22 -21.48
C ALA A 397 -7.84 11.81 -21.62
N PRO A 398 -6.49 11.61 -21.54
CA PRO A 398 -5.90 10.27 -21.66
C PRO A 398 -6.31 9.31 -20.55
N ALA A 399 -6.68 9.82 -19.37
CA ALA A 399 -7.09 9.01 -18.22
C ALA A 399 -8.56 8.54 -18.27
N VAL A 400 -9.38 9.10 -19.18
CA VAL A 400 -10.82 8.78 -19.29
C VAL A 400 -11.10 7.31 -19.64
N PRO A 401 -10.42 6.69 -20.63
CA PRO A 401 -10.65 5.28 -20.95
C PRO A 401 -10.29 4.36 -19.78
N HIS A 402 -9.18 4.66 -19.09
CA HIS A 402 -8.75 3.88 -17.92
C HIS A 402 -9.73 4.03 -16.75
N ALA A 403 -10.21 5.25 -16.47
CA ALA A 403 -11.24 5.46 -15.45
C ALA A 403 -12.54 4.70 -15.78
N ARG A 404 -12.95 4.65 -17.06
CA ARG A 404 -14.11 3.87 -17.51
C ARG A 404 -13.91 2.38 -17.28
N ASP A 405 -12.77 1.84 -17.69
CA ASP A 405 -12.51 0.40 -17.58
C ASP A 405 -12.46 -0.03 -16.10
N TRP A 406 -11.95 0.84 -15.22
CA TRP A 406 -11.91 0.61 -13.78
C TRP A 406 -13.28 0.74 -13.10
N ILE A 407 -14.13 1.70 -13.47
CA ILE A 407 -15.47 1.80 -12.87
C ILE A 407 -16.38 0.64 -13.31
N LEU A 408 -16.24 0.16 -14.55
CA LEU A 408 -17.00 -0.99 -15.06
C LEU A 408 -16.62 -2.30 -14.36
N ALA A 409 -15.37 -2.44 -13.96
CA ALA A 409 -14.89 -3.61 -13.23
C ALA A 409 -15.16 -3.52 -11.71
N LEU A 410 -15.07 -2.32 -11.13
CA LEU A 410 -15.12 -2.09 -9.68
C LEU A 410 -16.04 -0.90 -9.34
N PRO A 411 -17.37 -1.15 -9.19
CA PRO A 411 -18.34 -0.10 -8.87
C PRO A 411 -18.07 0.65 -7.55
N GLY A 412 -17.34 0.03 -6.62
CA GLY A 412 -16.97 0.61 -5.32
C GLY A 412 -16.13 1.89 -5.42
N LEU A 413 -15.50 2.18 -6.56
CA LEU A 413 -14.74 3.40 -6.80
C LEU A 413 -15.60 4.61 -7.22
N SER A 414 -16.93 4.45 -7.32
CA SER A 414 -17.88 5.50 -7.74
C SER A 414 -17.65 6.84 -7.04
N HIS A 415 -17.47 6.82 -5.72
CA HIS A 415 -17.26 8.04 -4.93
C HIS A 415 -15.92 8.74 -5.25
N CYS A 416 -14.85 7.98 -5.51
CA CYS A 416 -13.54 8.52 -5.87
C CYS A 416 -13.60 9.24 -7.24
N PHE A 417 -14.20 8.58 -8.23
CA PHE A 417 -14.31 9.12 -9.59
C PHE A 417 -15.32 10.27 -9.71
N ALA A 418 -16.44 10.22 -8.97
CA ALA A 418 -17.45 11.28 -8.98
C ALA A 418 -16.93 12.60 -8.39
N ASN A 419 -16.15 12.55 -7.30
CA ASN A 419 -15.57 13.76 -6.69
C ASN A 419 -14.42 14.36 -7.51
N ALA A 420 -13.91 13.62 -8.50
CA ALA A 420 -12.78 14.01 -9.32
C ALA A 420 -13.15 14.70 -10.64
N TRP A 421 -14.45 14.89 -10.94
CA TRP A 421 -14.93 15.33 -12.25
C TRP A 421 -14.21 16.57 -12.81
N GLU A 422 -13.90 17.55 -11.96
CA GLU A 422 -13.22 18.80 -12.34
C GLU A 422 -11.83 18.60 -12.96
N ARG A 423 -11.20 17.44 -12.75
CA ARG A 423 -9.86 17.12 -13.27
C ARG A 423 -9.91 16.49 -14.66
N PHE A 424 -11.11 16.23 -15.20
CA PHE A 424 -11.31 15.52 -16.46
C PHE A 424 -12.10 16.37 -17.47
N PRO A 425 -12.04 16.03 -18.77
CA PRO A 425 -12.89 16.67 -19.77
C PRO A 425 -14.38 16.43 -19.46
N PRO A 426 -15.20 17.49 -19.35
CA PRO A 426 -16.53 17.42 -18.75
C PRO A 426 -17.50 16.48 -19.49
N GLU A 427 -17.60 16.61 -20.83
CA GLU A 427 -18.53 15.80 -21.63
C GLU A 427 -18.07 14.34 -21.74
N GLY A 428 -16.82 14.11 -22.13
CA GLY A 428 -16.28 12.76 -22.32
C GLY A 428 -16.31 11.93 -21.04
N TYR A 429 -15.97 12.54 -19.90
CA TYR A 429 -15.97 11.86 -18.61
C TYR A 429 -17.37 11.60 -18.07
N ALA A 430 -18.31 12.55 -18.26
CA ALA A 430 -19.70 12.34 -17.85
C ALA A 430 -20.34 11.17 -18.59
N ALA A 431 -20.18 11.12 -19.91
CA ALA A 431 -20.78 10.08 -20.73
C ALA A 431 -20.11 8.70 -20.56
N GLN A 432 -18.78 8.65 -20.39
CA GLN A 432 -18.05 7.39 -20.37
C GLN A 432 -17.84 6.84 -18.96
N VAL A 433 -17.68 7.68 -17.94
CA VAL A 433 -17.31 7.24 -16.58
C VAL A 433 -18.47 7.44 -15.62
N LEU A 434 -18.94 8.69 -15.46
CA LEU A 434 -19.96 9.01 -14.45
C LEU A 434 -21.32 8.37 -14.72
N ALA A 435 -21.67 8.12 -15.99
CA ALA A 435 -22.88 7.40 -16.37
C ALA A 435 -22.96 5.97 -15.79
N HIS A 436 -21.81 5.38 -15.46
CA HIS A 436 -21.69 4.04 -14.89
C HIS A 436 -21.48 4.05 -13.36
N CYS A 437 -21.36 5.23 -12.72
CA CYS A 437 -21.20 5.34 -11.28
C CYS A 437 -22.55 5.26 -10.54
N ASP A 438 -22.56 4.72 -9.32
CA ASP A 438 -23.69 4.91 -8.40
C ASP A 438 -23.61 6.31 -7.77
N LEU A 439 -24.50 7.19 -8.24
CA LEU A 439 -24.56 8.59 -7.84
C LEU A 439 -25.61 8.85 -6.75
N ALA A 440 -26.30 7.83 -6.23
CA ALA A 440 -27.37 8.02 -5.25
C ALA A 440 -26.89 8.66 -3.94
N SER A 441 -25.66 8.37 -3.51
CA SER A 441 -25.09 8.87 -2.25
C SER A 441 -24.09 10.02 -2.43
N THR A 442 -23.58 10.24 -3.65
CA THR A 442 -22.45 11.16 -3.90
C THR A 442 -22.92 12.55 -4.37
N VAL A 443 -22.30 13.60 -3.82
CA VAL A 443 -22.61 14.99 -4.21
C VAL A 443 -21.74 15.39 -5.40
N LEU A 444 -22.33 15.47 -6.59
CA LEU A 444 -21.61 15.93 -7.78
C LEU A 444 -21.43 17.43 -7.74
N THR A 445 -20.20 17.90 -7.92
CA THR A 445 -19.89 19.33 -7.91
C THR A 445 -19.69 19.86 -9.31
N VAL A 446 -20.40 20.93 -9.64
CA VAL A 446 -20.38 21.61 -10.94
C VAL A 446 -19.82 23.01 -10.74
N SER A 447 -18.68 23.27 -11.37
CA SER A 447 -17.95 24.54 -11.24
C SER A 447 -17.76 25.29 -12.57
N ASP A 448 -18.10 24.68 -13.71
CA ASP A 448 -18.06 25.34 -15.04
C ASP A 448 -19.34 25.06 -15.85
N ARG A 449 -19.70 25.96 -16.76
CA ARG A 449 -20.85 25.83 -17.68
C ARG A 449 -20.75 24.59 -18.55
N LYS A 450 -19.54 24.14 -18.88
CA LYS A 450 -19.32 22.89 -19.60
C LYS A 450 -19.77 21.67 -18.79
N HIS A 451 -19.49 21.65 -17.48
CA HIS A 451 -19.97 20.60 -16.57
C HIS A 451 -21.50 20.63 -16.46
N LEU A 452 -22.10 21.83 -16.40
CA LEU A 452 -23.56 21.99 -16.37
C LEU A 452 -24.22 21.38 -17.62
N ARG A 453 -23.69 21.64 -18.82
CA ARG A 453 -24.18 21.05 -20.07
C ARG A 453 -24.00 19.53 -20.11
N ALA A 454 -22.96 19.01 -19.48
CA ALA A 454 -22.67 17.58 -19.43
C ALA A 454 -23.62 16.81 -18.49
N LEU A 455 -24.37 17.49 -17.60
CA LEU A 455 -25.40 16.85 -16.76
C LEU A 455 -26.49 16.13 -17.55
N ARG A 456 -26.72 16.51 -18.81
CA ARG A 456 -27.67 15.82 -19.70
C ARG A 456 -27.38 14.32 -19.88
N HIS A 457 -26.14 13.90 -19.64
CA HIS A 457 -25.73 12.50 -19.72
C HIS A 457 -25.98 11.71 -18.42
N LEU A 458 -26.42 12.40 -17.35
CA LEU A 458 -26.53 11.86 -15.99
C LEU A 458 -27.95 12.05 -15.45
N PRO A 459 -28.93 11.24 -15.88
CA PRO A 459 -30.32 11.38 -15.44
C PRO A 459 -30.55 10.98 -13.97
N ASN A 460 -29.65 10.20 -13.37
CA ASN A 460 -29.80 9.59 -12.05
C ASN A 460 -29.11 10.36 -10.90
N VAL A 461 -28.76 11.63 -11.11
CA VAL A 461 -28.11 12.43 -10.05
C VAL A 461 -29.11 12.75 -8.95
N SER A 462 -28.82 12.35 -7.71
CA SER A 462 -29.64 12.66 -6.54
C SER A 462 -29.17 13.90 -5.79
N ALA A 463 -27.86 14.20 -5.83
CA ALA A 463 -27.25 15.29 -5.08
C ALA A 463 -26.31 16.14 -5.94
N LEU A 464 -26.59 17.45 -6.01
CA LEU A 464 -25.87 18.39 -6.86
C LEU A 464 -25.36 19.59 -6.06
N SER A 465 -24.11 19.97 -6.30
CA SER A 465 -23.47 21.16 -5.72
C SER A 465 -23.06 22.11 -6.84
N LEU A 466 -23.73 23.26 -6.93
CA LEU A 466 -23.47 24.30 -7.90
C LEU A 466 -22.53 25.35 -7.27
N ARG A 467 -21.31 25.48 -7.83
CA ARG A 467 -20.28 26.45 -7.42
C ARG A 467 -20.06 27.55 -8.46
N LEU A 468 -21.08 27.89 -9.23
CA LEU A 468 -20.99 28.86 -10.32
C LEU A 468 -22.11 29.90 -10.29
N ASP A 469 -21.76 31.10 -10.73
CA ASP A 469 -22.66 32.24 -10.88
C ASP A 469 -23.44 32.16 -12.18
N LEU A 470 -24.67 31.64 -12.12
CA LEU A 470 -25.59 31.50 -13.25
C LEU A 470 -26.92 32.23 -12.98
N PRO A 471 -27.58 32.74 -14.03
CA PRO A 471 -28.93 33.27 -13.92
C PRO A 471 -29.96 32.15 -13.72
N ASP A 472 -31.08 32.47 -13.08
CA ASP A 472 -32.17 31.56 -12.72
C ASP A 472 -32.64 30.67 -13.89
N ALA A 473 -32.74 31.24 -15.10
CA ALA A 473 -33.22 30.52 -16.29
C ALA A 473 -32.26 29.41 -16.77
N GLU A 474 -30.94 29.62 -16.65
CA GLU A 474 -29.94 28.63 -17.08
C GLU A 474 -29.87 27.47 -16.08
N ILE A 475 -30.06 27.74 -14.79
CA ILE A 475 -30.17 26.71 -13.77
C ILE A 475 -31.46 25.91 -13.96
N GLY A 476 -32.59 26.59 -14.18
CA GLY A 476 -33.88 25.93 -14.44
C GLY A 476 -33.82 24.95 -15.61
N ALA A 477 -33.27 25.39 -16.74
CA ALA A 477 -33.11 24.54 -17.92
C ALA A 477 -32.17 23.33 -17.69
N ALA A 478 -31.16 23.47 -16.83
CA ALA A 478 -30.25 22.38 -16.49
C ALA A 478 -30.85 21.37 -15.49
N LEU A 479 -31.79 21.81 -14.66
CA LEU A 479 -32.48 20.99 -13.67
C LEU A 479 -33.75 20.32 -14.24
N GLU A 480 -34.26 20.81 -15.37
CA GLU A 480 -35.45 20.29 -16.04
C GLU A 480 -35.25 18.81 -16.43
N GLY A 481 -36.08 17.93 -15.84
CA GLY A 481 -36.01 16.48 -16.05
C GLY A 481 -35.10 15.70 -15.08
N THR A 482 -34.43 16.37 -14.13
CA THR A 482 -33.63 15.70 -13.09
C THR A 482 -34.42 15.44 -11.81
N ARG A 483 -34.27 14.25 -11.20
CA ARG A 483 -34.93 13.89 -9.93
C ARG A 483 -34.04 14.18 -8.72
N LEU A 484 -33.67 15.44 -8.53
CA LEU A 484 -32.77 15.84 -7.46
C LEU A 484 -33.43 15.76 -6.08
N GLU A 485 -32.73 15.17 -5.12
CA GLU A 485 -33.10 15.12 -3.71
C GLU A 485 -32.34 16.17 -2.90
N ARG A 486 -31.07 16.44 -3.23
CA ARG A 486 -30.22 17.37 -2.48
C ARG A 486 -29.59 18.40 -3.41
N LEU A 487 -29.77 19.68 -3.08
CA LEU A 487 -29.18 20.78 -3.85
C LEU A 487 -28.35 21.69 -2.93
N PHE A 488 -27.10 21.92 -3.31
CA PHE A 488 -26.19 22.84 -2.64
C PHE A 488 -25.86 24.00 -3.58
N LEU A 489 -26.32 25.20 -3.24
CA LEU A 489 -26.01 26.44 -3.92
C LEU A 489 -24.90 27.14 -3.14
N ARG A 490 -23.71 27.31 -3.75
CA ARG A 490 -22.57 27.96 -3.11
C ARG A 490 -22.02 29.05 -4.02
N LYS A 491 -21.79 30.25 -3.46
CA LYS A 491 -21.19 31.41 -4.16
C LYS A 491 -22.05 31.89 -5.34
N THR A 492 -23.34 32.11 -5.13
CA THR A 492 -24.24 32.66 -6.16
C THR A 492 -24.51 34.16 -5.91
N THR A 493 -23.69 35.03 -6.49
CA THR A 493 -23.75 36.49 -6.40
C THR A 493 -24.76 37.12 -7.37
N ARG A 494 -25.17 36.41 -8.43
CA ARG A 494 -26.10 36.91 -9.46
C ARG A 494 -27.53 36.37 -9.34
N LEU A 495 -27.75 35.41 -8.44
CA LEU A 495 -29.02 34.70 -8.29
C LEU A 495 -29.94 35.52 -7.38
N THR A 496 -30.98 36.11 -7.97
CA THR A 496 -31.89 37.04 -7.27
C THR A 496 -33.14 36.37 -6.73
N GLY A 497 -33.57 35.25 -7.34
CA GLY A 497 -34.75 34.49 -6.96
C GLY A 497 -34.56 32.98 -7.09
N LEU A 498 -35.52 32.21 -6.58
CA LEU A 498 -35.47 30.75 -6.51
C LEU A 498 -36.56 30.06 -7.37
N ALA A 499 -37.15 30.78 -8.33
CA ALA A 499 -38.29 30.30 -9.13
C ALA A 499 -37.99 29.01 -9.92
N PHE A 500 -36.72 28.80 -10.30
CA PHE A 500 -36.26 27.60 -10.99
C PHE A 500 -36.40 26.30 -10.17
N LEU A 501 -36.51 26.39 -8.83
CA LEU A 501 -36.68 25.22 -7.96
C LEU A 501 -38.04 24.54 -8.13
N SER A 502 -39.01 25.21 -8.75
CA SER A 502 -40.32 24.62 -9.09
C SER A 502 -40.19 23.35 -9.94
N ALA A 503 -39.18 23.26 -10.82
CA ALA A 503 -38.89 22.08 -11.63
C ALA A 503 -38.54 20.83 -10.78
N ALA A 504 -38.00 21.02 -9.56
CA ALA A 504 -37.59 19.95 -8.65
C ALA A 504 -38.49 19.84 -7.39
N ALA A 505 -39.66 20.48 -7.39
CA ALA A 505 -40.50 20.66 -6.20
C ALA A 505 -40.97 19.35 -5.56
N ASN A 506 -41.13 18.30 -6.36
CA ASN A 506 -41.66 17.00 -5.92
C ASN A 506 -40.59 15.98 -5.52
N SER A 507 -39.30 16.31 -5.65
CA SER A 507 -38.17 15.42 -5.33
C SER A 507 -37.22 16.00 -4.28
N LEU A 508 -37.08 17.32 -4.19
CA LEU A 508 -36.08 17.95 -3.34
C LEU A 508 -36.40 17.80 -1.84
N SER A 509 -35.50 17.15 -1.10
CA SER A 509 -35.59 16.90 0.34
C SER A 509 -34.66 17.76 1.18
N ALA A 510 -33.51 18.17 0.62
CA ALA A 510 -32.55 19.05 1.28
C ALA A 510 -32.06 20.17 0.37
N LEU A 511 -32.04 21.40 0.89
CA LEU A 511 -31.52 22.57 0.21
C LEU A 511 -30.51 23.29 1.10
N THR A 512 -29.32 23.56 0.55
CA THR A 512 -28.29 24.36 1.19
C THR A 512 -28.00 25.58 0.34
N ILE A 513 -28.08 26.75 0.94
CA ILE A 513 -27.76 28.03 0.31
C ILE A 513 -26.69 28.72 1.16
N CYS A 514 -25.47 28.80 0.63
CA CYS A 514 -24.35 29.49 1.28
C CYS A 514 -23.74 30.53 0.33
N LEU A 515 -23.20 31.61 0.88
CA LEU A 515 -22.46 32.65 0.17
C LEU A 515 -23.25 33.26 -1.01
N SER A 516 -24.55 33.51 -0.82
CA SER A 516 -25.47 33.97 -1.88
C SER A 516 -26.23 35.23 -1.47
N PRO A 517 -25.57 36.40 -1.42
CA PRO A 517 -26.12 37.63 -0.81
C PRO A 517 -27.19 38.34 -1.65
N ALA A 518 -27.41 37.90 -2.90
CA ALA A 518 -28.34 38.52 -3.83
C ALA A 518 -29.77 37.95 -3.76
N ILE A 519 -29.96 36.80 -3.10
CA ILE A 519 -31.26 36.15 -2.96
C ILE A 519 -32.11 36.98 -1.97
N ARG A 520 -33.19 37.57 -2.48
CA ARG A 520 -34.13 38.36 -1.67
C ARG A 520 -35.53 37.77 -1.63
N ASP A 521 -35.86 36.89 -2.58
CA ASP A 521 -37.16 36.25 -2.68
C ASP A 521 -37.06 34.76 -2.38
N LEU A 522 -37.59 34.37 -1.21
CA LEU A 522 -37.71 32.98 -0.75
C LEU A 522 -39.12 32.40 -0.94
N THR A 523 -40.08 33.18 -1.47
CA THR A 523 -41.46 32.72 -1.73
C THR A 523 -41.54 31.42 -2.55
N PRO A 524 -40.67 31.16 -3.54
CA PRO A 524 -40.67 29.89 -4.28
C PRO A 524 -40.42 28.63 -3.43
N LEU A 525 -39.87 28.76 -2.21
CA LEU A 525 -39.62 27.62 -1.32
C LEU A 525 -40.90 27.01 -0.73
N ALA A 526 -41.98 27.79 -0.63
CA ALA A 526 -43.27 27.30 -0.11
C ALA A 526 -43.88 26.20 -0.99
N GLY A 527 -43.54 26.18 -2.29
CA GLY A 527 -43.95 25.14 -3.23
C GLY A 527 -43.20 23.81 -3.10
N LEU A 528 -42.20 23.69 -2.23
CA LEU A 528 -41.37 22.49 -2.09
C LEU A 528 -41.97 21.52 -1.06
N HIS A 529 -42.85 20.63 -1.52
CA HIS A 529 -43.66 19.76 -0.66
C HIS A 529 -42.87 18.67 0.10
N LYS A 530 -41.63 18.37 -0.29
CA LYS A 530 -40.77 17.36 0.35
C LYS A 530 -39.56 17.93 1.09
N LEU A 531 -39.39 19.26 1.12
CA LEU A 531 -38.21 19.88 1.70
C LEU A 531 -38.21 19.75 3.23
N GLY A 532 -37.38 18.85 3.76
CA GLY A 532 -37.27 18.58 5.19
C GLY A 532 -36.10 19.26 5.88
N LEU A 533 -35.02 19.57 5.14
CA LEU A 533 -33.80 20.20 5.64
C LEU A 533 -33.47 21.47 4.83
N LEU A 534 -33.38 22.61 5.51
CA LEU A 534 -32.92 23.87 4.92
C LEU A 534 -31.72 24.41 5.72
N LEU A 535 -30.61 24.64 5.02
CA LEU A 535 -29.44 25.36 5.53
C LEU A 535 -29.31 26.68 4.76
N LEU A 536 -29.38 27.80 5.47
CA LEU A 536 -29.29 29.14 4.88
C LEU A 536 -28.23 29.97 5.64
N GLU A 537 -27.37 30.65 4.90
CA GLU A 537 -26.46 31.65 5.46
C GLU A 537 -27.14 33.02 5.51
N ALA A 538 -27.36 33.54 6.72
CA ALA A 538 -28.27 34.65 7.00
C ALA A 538 -27.55 35.97 7.35
N GLU A 539 -26.25 36.08 7.10
CA GLU A 539 -25.40 37.23 7.49
C GLU A 539 -25.97 38.58 6.96
N ARG A 540 -26.55 38.58 5.75
CA ARG A 540 -27.04 39.79 5.05
C ARG A 540 -28.52 39.76 4.67
N THR A 541 -29.29 38.75 5.08
CA THR A 541 -30.72 38.63 4.77
C THR A 541 -31.55 39.51 5.71
N ARG A 542 -32.55 40.25 5.18
CA ARG A 542 -33.46 41.06 6.03
C ARG A 542 -34.53 40.14 6.65
N PRO A 543 -35.12 40.53 7.81
CA PRO A 543 -36.16 39.70 8.45
C PRO A 543 -37.39 39.49 7.57
N ALA A 544 -37.79 40.52 6.80
CA ALA A 544 -38.89 40.43 5.86
C ALA A 544 -38.66 39.36 4.76
N ASP A 545 -37.42 39.14 4.36
CA ASP A 545 -37.05 38.16 3.33
C ASP A 545 -37.11 36.71 3.87
N LEU A 546 -37.11 36.54 5.21
CA LEU A 546 -37.22 35.24 5.90
C LEU A 546 -38.66 34.85 6.23
N ALA A 547 -39.64 35.76 6.09
CA ALA A 547 -41.05 35.48 6.34
C ALA A 547 -41.59 34.24 5.58
N PRO A 548 -41.22 33.99 4.31
CA PRO A 548 -41.67 32.81 3.56
C PRO A 548 -41.22 31.46 4.12
N LEU A 549 -40.28 31.42 5.07
CA LEU A 549 -39.84 30.18 5.71
C LEU A 549 -40.92 29.56 6.62
N ALA A 550 -41.85 30.36 7.12
CA ALA A 550 -42.98 29.90 7.94
C ALA A 550 -43.97 29.04 7.14
N ASP A 551 -44.06 29.26 5.82
CA ASP A 551 -45.05 28.65 4.95
C ASP A 551 -44.57 27.33 4.30
N ILE A 552 -43.35 26.87 4.61
CA ILE A 552 -42.80 25.64 4.05
C ILE A 552 -43.44 24.42 4.74
N PRO A 553 -44.21 23.59 4.01
CA PRO A 553 -45.12 22.63 4.62
C PRO A 553 -44.43 21.39 5.20
N ALA A 554 -43.22 21.03 4.76
CA ALA A 554 -42.53 19.80 5.18
C ALA A 554 -41.24 20.04 5.99
N LEU A 555 -40.96 21.30 6.34
CA LEU A 555 -39.68 21.68 6.95
C LEU A 555 -39.58 21.15 8.39
N SER A 556 -38.58 20.32 8.65
CA SER A 556 -38.33 19.71 9.96
C SER A 556 -37.07 20.24 10.64
N ARG A 557 -36.03 20.52 9.84
CA ARG A 557 -34.73 20.99 10.33
C ARG A 557 -34.35 22.28 9.60
N LEU A 558 -34.15 23.34 10.38
CA LEU A 558 -33.71 24.65 9.88
C LEU A 558 -32.37 25.00 10.51
N ARG A 559 -31.38 25.32 9.67
CA ARG A 559 -30.09 25.82 10.14
C ARG A 559 -29.79 27.18 9.51
N LEU A 560 -29.57 28.18 10.34
CA LEU A 560 -29.31 29.55 9.95
C LEU A 560 -27.90 29.94 10.39
N SER A 561 -26.91 29.84 9.50
CA SER A 561 -25.54 30.20 9.87
C SER A 561 -25.34 31.72 9.80
N GLN A 562 -24.56 32.26 10.74
CA GLN A 562 -24.20 33.69 10.81
C GLN A 562 -25.38 34.65 11.01
N LEU A 563 -26.46 34.16 11.61
CA LEU A 563 -27.51 35.04 12.13
C LEU A 563 -27.08 35.55 13.51
N GLY A 564 -27.10 36.86 13.74
CA GLY A 564 -26.91 37.41 15.08
C GLY A 564 -28.03 36.92 16.02
N VAL A 565 -27.68 36.44 17.21
CA VAL A 565 -28.63 35.87 18.20
C VAL A 565 -29.78 36.82 18.52
N GLU A 566 -29.54 38.14 18.47
CA GLU A 566 -30.54 39.17 18.74
C GLU A 566 -31.65 39.27 17.68
N ARG A 567 -31.41 38.72 16.48
CA ARG A 567 -32.35 38.75 15.35
C ARG A 567 -33.22 37.49 15.25
N LEU A 568 -33.08 36.57 16.21
CA LEU A 568 -33.84 35.32 16.25
C LEU A 568 -35.34 35.55 16.45
N SER A 569 -35.70 36.58 17.22
CA SER A 569 -37.08 37.00 17.49
C SER A 569 -37.80 37.56 16.26
N GLU A 570 -37.05 37.92 15.22
CA GLU A 570 -37.57 38.54 14.00
C GLU A 570 -37.97 37.48 12.95
N ILE A 571 -37.74 36.19 13.21
CA ILE A 571 -38.05 35.09 12.30
C ILE A 571 -39.46 34.56 12.59
N ALA A 572 -40.29 34.46 11.55
CA ALA A 572 -41.61 33.86 11.66
C ALA A 572 -41.50 32.37 12.03
N ALA A 573 -42.24 31.95 13.07
CA ALA A 573 -42.20 30.58 13.57
C ALA A 573 -42.85 29.61 12.57
N ASN A 574 -42.09 28.64 12.08
CA ASN A 574 -42.64 27.51 11.34
C ASN A 574 -43.07 26.41 12.34
N PRO A 575 -44.36 26.05 12.43
CA PRO A 575 -44.87 25.13 13.45
C PRO A 575 -44.38 23.68 13.30
N ARG A 576 -43.74 23.32 12.19
CA ARG A 576 -43.27 21.95 11.90
C ARG A 576 -41.76 21.75 12.13
N VAL A 577 -41.01 22.83 12.38
CA VAL A 577 -39.57 22.75 12.66
C VAL A 577 -39.35 22.16 14.04
N THR A 578 -38.68 21.00 14.10
CA THR A 578 -38.36 20.29 15.35
C THR A 578 -36.93 20.54 15.80
N SER A 579 -36.05 20.95 14.89
CA SER A 579 -34.65 21.25 15.18
C SER A 579 -34.23 22.54 14.49
N LEU A 580 -33.89 23.55 15.30
CA LEU A 580 -33.36 24.84 14.87
C LEU A 580 -31.91 24.97 15.35
N THR A 581 -31.00 25.32 14.44
CA THR A 581 -29.59 25.61 14.77
C THR A 581 -29.23 26.98 14.21
N VAL A 582 -28.67 27.86 15.04
CA VAL A 582 -28.32 29.24 14.69
C VAL A 582 -26.84 29.49 14.99
#